data_AF-A0A956PIG0-F1
#
_entry.id   AF-A0A956PIG0-F1
#
_cell.length_a   1.000
_cell.length_b   1.000
_cell.length_c   1.000
_cell.angle_alpha   90.00
_cell.angle_beta   90.00
_cell.angle_gamma   90.00
#
_symmetry.space_group_name_H-M   'P 1'
#
loop_
_entity.id
_entity.type
_entity.pdbx_description
1 polymer ?
#
loop_
_entity_poly.entity_id
_entity_poly.type
_entity_poly.pdbx_seq_one_letter_code
_entity_poly.pdbx_strand_id
1 'polypeptide(L)'
;MLISSTIRKPTNGRPVPPNSGKESGQDNSGLAALALDTVQNASDAVEKSPLLARSLTAGAAVARSFKAFPGFVYPSVYNVTSVEQQQIFTGLDRLPLHHVNDIKAIEVVAEIPNPTPGYVTNGRAWDFHGTNHMELSRKELSNPAKWLRTQTHETGHAVDYESQMFKLFGERSSRNPFGKEPYISNYAKTNAREDFAESYEEFFVDPENLKQTAPEKYEAIKKMTEPSLLEKLVDRKEFRETGKYMADLIGPNKPARHAIQSAYYLSSVLQIGHGVTQWIGSKESADPMAHTSGILNTLSGALFFTGMTPLVGMAVQGANHALHNAVQTDRLGAEEVESAVAFVARPVEGLLGREKTEIKPEHRPGRVAAIATGGAVGGTAGALIGPYAGVMAGYHLAGGLGGAIGMVAGGLAGFVGGATLGGKLGGLAADLFAKPDNRGMNYLGSETNERATPE
;
A
#
# COMPACT_ATOMS: atom_id res chain seq x y z
N MET A 1 55.57 -36.47 22.25
CA MET A 1 56.95 -36.08 22.63
C MET A 1 56.83 -35.03 23.70
N LEU A 2 57.36 -35.33 24.89
CA LEU A 2 57.29 -34.54 26.12
C LEU A 2 58.26 -33.35 26.13
N ILE A 3 58.07 -32.49 27.13
CA ILE A 3 59.00 -31.52 27.75
C ILE A 3 59.01 -30.11 27.12
N SER A 4 58.41 -29.11 27.78
CA SER A 4 59.13 -28.37 28.83
C SER A 4 58.27 -27.30 29.50
N SER A 5 58.32 -27.31 30.83
CA SER A 5 57.75 -26.33 31.77
C SER A 5 58.76 -25.22 32.06
N THR A 6 58.32 -23.96 32.15
CA THR A 6 58.88 -23.04 33.16
C THR A 6 57.87 -21.94 33.53
N ILE A 7 57.60 -21.84 34.83
CA ILE A 7 56.83 -20.78 35.50
C ILE A 7 57.83 -19.73 36.02
N ARG A 8 57.55 -18.43 35.86
CA ARG A 8 57.81 -17.37 36.86
C ARG A 8 56.96 -16.12 36.56
N LYS A 9 56.24 -15.64 37.58
CA LYS A 9 55.45 -14.39 37.70
C LYS A 9 56.38 -13.17 38.02
N PRO A 10 55.86 -11.98 38.41
CA PRO A 10 55.09 -10.99 37.63
C PRO A 10 55.74 -9.58 37.73
N THR A 11 55.40 -8.65 36.83
CA THR A 11 55.68 -7.22 37.06
C THR A 11 54.51 -6.33 36.60
N ASN A 12 53.92 -5.69 37.61
CA ASN A 12 53.44 -4.31 37.70
C ASN A 12 52.79 -3.62 36.49
N GLY A 13 51.54 -3.21 36.71
CA GLY A 13 51.09 -1.84 36.50
C GLY A 13 50.85 -1.42 35.07
N ARG A 14 49.59 -1.53 34.62
CA ARG A 14 49.09 -0.71 33.50
C ARG A 14 47.99 0.23 33.98
N PRO A 15 48.00 1.50 33.55
CA PRO A 15 47.03 2.50 33.99
C PRO A 15 45.66 2.26 33.34
N VAL A 16 44.63 2.56 34.13
CA VAL A 16 43.23 2.62 33.71
C VAL A 16 43.06 3.80 32.75
N PRO A 17 42.53 3.61 31.52
CA PRO A 17 42.20 4.73 30.65
C PRO A 17 40.95 5.45 31.17
N PRO A 18 40.86 6.78 30.99
CA PRO A 18 39.81 7.59 31.58
C PRO A 18 38.45 7.28 30.97
N ASN A 19 37.48 7.25 31.87
CA ASN A 19 36.04 7.16 31.63
C ASN A 19 35.60 8.33 30.73
N SER A 20 35.36 8.06 29.45
CA SER A 20 34.68 9.01 28.56
C SER A 20 33.20 8.64 28.51
N GLY A 21 32.43 9.27 29.38
CA GLY A 21 30.99 9.35 29.23
C GLY A 21 30.68 10.03 27.90
N LYS A 22 30.34 9.22 26.88
CA LYS A 22 29.62 9.70 25.72
C LYS A 22 28.14 9.47 26.00
N GLU A 23 27.44 10.56 26.28
CA GLU A 23 26.00 10.65 26.06
C GLU A 23 25.72 10.22 24.61
N SER A 24 25.01 9.11 24.45
CA SER A 24 24.44 8.71 23.17
C SER A 24 23.21 9.59 22.90
N GLY A 25 23.45 10.86 22.60
CA GLY A 25 22.52 11.64 21.79
C GLY A 25 22.59 11.08 20.38
N GLN A 26 21.75 10.09 20.08
CA GLN A 26 21.60 9.55 18.75
C GLN A 26 21.12 10.68 17.83
N ASP A 27 22.03 11.13 16.97
CA ASP A 27 21.85 12.21 16.03
C ASP A 27 20.90 11.78 14.91
N ASN A 28 19.60 11.77 15.20
CA ASN A 28 18.53 11.47 14.25
C ASN A 28 18.38 12.58 13.18
N SER A 29 19.10 13.70 13.32
CA SER A 29 19.04 14.84 12.40
C SER A 29 19.77 14.57 11.07
N GLY A 30 20.87 13.82 11.08
CA GLY A 30 21.66 13.54 9.89
C GLY A 30 20.98 12.60 8.89
N LEU A 31 20.21 11.63 9.38
CA LEU A 31 19.53 10.65 8.52
C LEU A 31 18.27 11.24 7.88
N ALA A 32 17.55 12.10 8.61
CA ALA A 32 16.43 12.88 8.09
C ALA A 32 16.89 13.93 7.06
N ALA A 33 17.99 14.63 7.32
CA ALA A 33 18.57 15.60 6.38
C ALA A 33 19.07 14.93 5.10
N LEU A 34 19.75 13.79 5.19
CA LEU A 34 20.19 13.01 4.03
C LEU A 34 19.01 12.49 3.20
N ALA A 35 17.93 12.04 3.86
CA ALA A 35 16.71 11.63 3.18
C ALA A 35 16.04 12.82 2.47
N LEU A 36 15.96 13.98 3.12
CA LEU A 36 15.46 15.22 2.53
C LEU A 36 16.29 15.66 1.31
N ASP A 37 17.62 15.70 1.42
CA ASP A 37 18.52 16.03 0.30
C ASP A 37 18.40 15.03 -0.86
N THR A 38 18.28 13.74 -0.57
CA THR A 38 18.12 12.71 -1.60
C THR A 38 16.77 12.88 -2.31
N VAL A 39 15.70 13.15 -1.56
CA VAL A 39 14.36 13.42 -2.08
C VAL A 39 14.33 14.72 -2.88
N GLN A 40 15.04 15.75 -2.44
CA GLN A 40 15.10 17.05 -3.09
C GLN A 40 15.90 16.98 -4.39
N ASN A 41 17.06 16.31 -4.39
CA ASN A 41 17.82 16.06 -5.62
C ASN A 41 17.03 15.21 -6.63
N ALA A 42 16.28 14.21 -6.15
CA ALA A 42 15.40 13.43 -7.00
C ALA A 42 14.24 14.30 -7.54
N SER A 43 13.58 15.09 -6.69
CA SER A 43 12.52 16.03 -7.09
C SER A 43 13.02 17.02 -8.14
N ASP A 44 14.19 17.62 -7.94
CA ASP A 44 14.81 18.56 -8.87
C ASP A 44 15.14 17.91 -10.22
N ALA A 45 15.61 16.66 -10.22
CA ALA A 45 15.87 15.91 -11.44
C ALA A 45 14.56 15.60 -12.22
N VAL A 46 13.46 15.37 -11.49
CA VAL A 46 12.13 15.19 -12.07
C VAL A 46 11.62 16.51 -12.66
N GLU A 47 11.73 17.61 -11.93
CA GLU A 47 11.23 18.93 -12.31
C GLU A 47 11.97 19.49 -13.53
N LYS A 48 13.29 19.25 -13.62
CA LYS A 48 14.12 19.63 -14.78
C LYS A 48 13.81 18.84 -16.06
N SER A 49 13.01 17.77 -15.99
CA SER A 49 12.64 16.96 -17.15
C SER A 49 11.12 16.80 -17.27
N PRO A 50 10.44 17.63 -18.11
CA PRO A 50 8.99 17.56 -18.30
C PRO A 50 8.49 16.18 -18.75
N LEU A 51 9.30 15.45 -19.52
CA LEU A 51 8.97 14.10 -19.97
C LEU A 51 9.05 13.09 -18.82
N LEU A 52 10.07 13.22 -17.96
CA LEU A 52 10.25 12.37 -16.78
C LEU A 52 9.16 12.65 -15.73
N ALA A 53 8.82 13.93 -15.50
CA ALA A 53 7.71 14.34 -14.64
C ALA A 53 6.37 13.79 -15.11
N ARG A 54 6.08 13.86 -16.42
CA ARG A 54 4.86 13.27 -17.01
C ARG A 54 4.86 11.74 -16.89
N SER A 55 5.98 11.08 -17.17
CA SER A 55 6.08 9.62 -17.04
C SER A 55 5.97 9.13 -15.61
N LEU A 56 6.53 9.89 -14.65
CA LEU A 56 6.43 9.57 -13.23
C LEU A 56 5.04 9.88 -12.69
N THR A 57 4.39 10.94 -13.15
CA THR A 57 3.00 11.24 -12.77
C THR A 57 2.04 10.18 -13.30
N ALA A 58 2.19 9.79 -14.57
CA ALA A 58 1.42 8.71 -15.18
C ALA A 58 1.73 7.37 -14.48
N GLY A 59 3.01 7.03 -14.32
CA GLY A 59 3.45 5.82 -13.62
C GLY A 59 2.99 5.75 -12.18
N ALA A 60 3.02 6.87 -11.44
CA ALA A 60 2.49 6.97 -10.09
C ALA A 60 0.96 6.87 -10.07
N ALA A 61 0.24 7.48 -11.00
CA ALA A 61 -1.22 7.33 -11.11
C ALA A 61 -1.62 5.86 -11.36
N VAL A 62 -0.85 5.19 -12.22
CA VAL A 62 -1.00 3.75 -12.48
C VAL A 62 -0.69 2.94 -11.22
N ALA A 63 0.47 3.15 -10.59
CA ALA A 63 0.87 2.48 -9.35
C ALA A 63 -0.14 2.67 -8.21
N ARG A 64 -0.69 3.87 -8.06
CA ARG A 64 -1.72 4.18 -7.07
C ARG A 64 -3.04 3.45 -7.36
N SER A 65 -3.42 3.39 -8.63
CA SER A 65 -4.59 2.59 -9.06
C SER A 65 -4.38 1.11 -8.75
N PHE A 66 -3.17 0.57 -8.98
CA PHE A 66 -2.81 -0.80 -8.58
C PHE A 66 -2.90 -1.04 -7.07
N LYS A 67 -2.52 -0.04 -6.26
CA LYS A 67 -2.56 -0.16 -4.80
C LYS A 67 -3.96 0.03 -4.21
N ALA A 68 -4.80 0.82 -4.87
CA ALA A 68 -6.18 1.06 -4.45
C ALA A 68 -7.15 -0.05 -4.88
N PHE A 69 -6.82 -0.77 -5.95
CA PHE A 69 -7.58 -1.91 -6.42
C PHE A 69 -7.19 -3.19 -5.64
N PRO A 70 -8.13 -4.12 -5.35
CA PRO A 70 -7.79 -5.40 -4.76
C PRO A 70 -6.73 -6.09 -5.62
N GLY A 71 -5.60 -6.47 -5.02
CA GLY A 71 -4.51 -7.02 -5.82
C GLY A 71 -4.86 -8.42 -6.34
N PHE A 72 -4.59 -8.63 -7.62
CA PHE A 72 -4.87 -9.87 -8.34
C PHE A 72 -3.67 -10.38 -9.15
N VAL A 73 -2.53 -9.71 -9.02
CA VAL A 73 -1.30 -10.07 -9.73
C VAL A 73 -0.70 -11.30 -9.08
N TYR A 74 -0.42 -12.34 -9.87
CA TYR A 74 0.14 -13.57 -9.36
C TYR A 74 1.60 -13.37 -8.88
N PRO A 75 2.12 -14.28 -8.04
CA PRO A 75 3.54 -14.30 -7.73
C PRO A 75 4.35 -14.53 -9.01
N SER A 76 5.48 -13.85 -9.13
CA SER A 76 6.46 -14.15 -10.19
C SER A 76 7.13 -15.46 -9.84
N VAL A 77 7.27 -16.33 -10.83
CA VAL A 77 7.82 -17.67 -10.63
C VAL A 77 9.19 -17.76 -11.31
N TYR A 78 10.21 -18.16 -10.55
CA TYR A 78 11.60 -18.19 -10.99
C TYR A 78 12.15 -19.60 -11.07
N ASN A 79 13.12 -19.79 -11.98
CA ASN A 79 13.85 -21.04 -12.19
C ASN A 79 12.94 -22.23 -12.49
N VAL A 80 11.85 -22.02 -13.24
CA VAL A 80 10.87 -23.05 -13.60
C VAL A 80 10.86 -23.35 -15.09
N THR A 81 10.52 -24.58 -15.44
CA THR A 81 10.05 -24.91 -16.79
C THR A 81 8.58 -24.47 -16.95
N SER A 82 8.08 -24.38 -18.20
CA SER A 82 6.68 -24.04 -18.45
C SER A 82 5.69 -25.02 -17.81
N VAL A 83 6.06 -26.30 -17.70
CA VAL A 83 5.23 -27.33 -17.04
C VAL A 83 5.17 -27.10 -15.54
N GLU A 84 6.33 -26.83 -14.91
CA GLU A 84 6.42 -26.52 -13.48
C GLU A 84 5.63 -25.24 -13.15
N GLN A 85 5.74 -24.22 -14.01
CA GLN A 85 4.98 -22.97 -13.88
C GLN A 85 3.47 -23.21 -13.95
N GLN A 86 3.00 -24.02 -14.90
CA GLN A 86 1.59 -24.36 -15.01
C GLN A 86 1.10 -25.16 -13.80
N GLN A 87 1.91 -26.07 -13.27
CA GLN A 87 1.60 -26.81 -12.05
C GLN A 87 1.48 -25.87 -10.84
N ILE A 88 2.38 -24.90 -10.72
CA ILE A 88 2.32 -23.84 -9.70
C ILE A 88 1.02 -23.05 -9.80
N PHE A 89 0.71 -22.53 -10.99
CA PHE A 89 -0.49 -21.73 -11.19
C PHE A 89 -1.77 -22.54 -10.99
N THR A 90 -1.78 -23.83 -11.36
CA THR A 90 -2.93 -24.72 -11.12
C THR A 90 -3.20 -24.92 -9.63
N GLY A 91 -2.16 -24.99 -8.80
CA GLY A 91 -2.34 -25.05 -7.35
C GLY A 91 -2.82 -23.72 -6.77
N LEU A 92 -2.23 -22.60 -7.19
CA LEU A 92 -2.67 -21.26 -6.76
C LEU A 92 -4.11 -20.93 -7.20
N ASP A 93 -4.56 -21.44 -8.35
CA ASP A 93 -5.93 -21.26 -8.85
C ASP A 93 -6.99 -21.88 -7.93
N ARG A 94 -6.60 -22.80 -7.03
CA ARG A 94 -7.50 -23.41 -6.03
C ARG A 94 -7.67 -22.55 -4.78
N LEU A 95 -6.83 -21.53 -4.62
CA LEU A 95 -6.82 -20.66 -3.44
C LEU A 95 -7.55 -19.36 -3.74
N PRO A 96 -8.14 -18.70 -2.72
CA PRO A 96 -8.70 -17.37 -2.86
C PRO A 96 -7.65 -16.41 -3.43
N LEU A 97 -8.04 -15.58 -4.40
CA LEU A 97 -7.09 -14.73 -5.11
C LEU A 97 -6.35 -13.73 -4.20
N HIS A 98 -7.02 -13.25 -3.14
CA HIS A 98 -6.38 -12.36 -2.17
C HIS A 98 -5.25 -13.06 -1.41
N HIS A 99 -5.38 -14.35 -1.07
CA HIS A 99 -4.28 -15.15 -0.49
C HIS A 99 -3.15 -15.43 -1.49
N VAL A 100 -3.48 -15.65 -2.77
CA VAL A 100 -2.46 -15.79 -3.82
C VAL A 100 -1.61 -14.52 -3.93
N ASN A 101 -2.25 -13.36 -3.82
CA ASN A 101 -1.58 -12.07 -3.87
C ASN A 101 -0.72 -11.79 -2.62
N ASP A 102 -0.91 -12.50 -1.51
CA ASP A 102 -0.01 -12.41 -0.35
C ASP A 102 1.39 -12.96 -0.67
N ILE A 103 1.52 -13.78 -1.71
CA ILE A 103 2.80 -14.28 -2.22
C ILE A 103 3.31 -13.32 -3.30
N LYS A 104 4.53 -12.80 -3.13
CA LYS A 104 5.15 -11.96 -4.17
C LYS A 104 6.02 -12.79 -5.10
N ALA A 105 6.74 -13.78 -4.62
CA ALA A 105 7.65 -14.53 -5.47
C ALA A 105 7.70 -15.99 -5.09
N ILE A 106 7.75 -16.87 -6.08
CA ILE A 106 8.01 -18.30 -5.92
C ILE A 106 9.30 -18.63 -6.68
N GLU A 107 10.26 -19.28 -6.04
CA GLU A 107 11.46 -19.80 -6.69
C GLU A 107 11.50 -21.32 -6.58
N VAL A 108 11.72 -22.00 -7.70
CA VAL A 108 11.95 -23.45 -7.69
C VAL A 108 13.45 -23.73 -7.66
N VAL A 109 13.91 -24.37 -6.59
CA VAL A 109 15.31 -24.75 -6.39
C VAL A 109 15.49 -26.25 -6.55
N ALA A 110 16.71 -26.71 -6.81
CA ALA A 110 16.96 -28.15 -6.96
C ALA A 110 16.60 -28.92 -5.66
N GLU A 111 17.01 -28.38 -4.53
CA GLU A 111 16.76 -28.90 -3.18
C GLU A 111 16.97 -27.77 -2.18
N ILE A 112 16.14 -27.72 -1.13
CA ILE A 112 16.34 -26.80 -0.01
C ILE A 112 17.19 -27.54 1.04
N PRO A 113 18.39 -27.03 1.40
CA PRO A 113 19.24 -27.70 2.38
C PRO A 113 18.53 -27.85 3.73
N ASN A 114 18.59 -29.05 4.31
CA ASN A 114 18.10 -29.33 5.65
C ASN A 114 19.30 -29.54 6.60
N PRO A 115 19.33 -28.90 7.79
CA PRO A 115 20.40 -29.09 8.75
C PRO A 115 20.45 -30.52 9.33
N THR A 116 19.36 -31.30 9.21
CA THR A 116 19.30 -32.69 9.64
C THR A 116 19.64 -33.62 8.46
N PRO A 117 20.75 -34.38 8.54
CA PRO A 117 21.16 -35.29 7.46
C PRO A 117 20.05 -36.29 7.12
N GLY A 118 19.75 -36.46 5.83
CA GLY A 118 18.75 -37.40 5.33
C GLY A 118 17.32 -36.86 5.24
N TYR A 119 17.07 -35.63 5.71
CA TYR A 119 15.79 -34.95 5.54
C TYR A 119 15.86 -33.97 4.37
N VAL A 120 14.75 -33.84 3.64
CA VAL A 120 14.60 -32.86 2.56
C VAL A 120 13.56 -31.84 3.01
N THR A 121 13.91 -30.56 2.92
CA THR A 121 12.95 -29.47 3.09
C THR A 121 12.21 -29.29 1.76
N ASN A 122 10.89 -29.45 1.79
CA ASN A 122 10.05 -29.50 0.59
C ASN A 122 9.67 -28.11 0.08
N GLY A 123 9.45 -27.18 1.02
CA GLY A 123 9.14 -25.78 0.77
C GLY A 123 9.70 -24.91 1.89
N ARG A 124 9.76 -23.61 1.63
CA ARG A 124 10.12 -22.61 2.64
C ARG A 124 9.55 -21.24 2.27
N ALA A 125 8.71 -20.68 3.13
CA ALA A 125 8.29 -19.29 3.07
C ALA A 125 9.23 -18.37 3.87
N TRP A 126 9.41 -17.15 3.37
CA TRP A 126 10.22 -16.10 3.97
C TRP A 126 9.40 -14.82 4.12
N ASP A 127 9.42 -14.27 5.33
CA ASP A 127 9.00 -12.90 5.60
C ASP A 127 10.20 -11.96 5.41
N PHE A 128 10.14 -11.13 4.36
CA PHE A 128 11.16 -10.12 4.11
C PHE A 128 10.46 -8.76 3.94
N HIS A 129 10.41 -7.96 5.01
CA HIS A 129 9.90 -6.57 5.08
C HIS A 129 9.22 -6.05 3.78
N GLY A 130 8.01 -6.55 3.50
CA GLY A 130 7.18 -6.11 2.37
C GLY A 130 7.13 -7.04 1.13
N THR A 131 7.87 -8.15 1.10
CA THR A 131 7.84 -9.12 -0.01
C THR A 131 7.89 -10.57 0.50
N ASN A 132 6.73 -11.19 0.73
CA ASN A 132 6.70 -12.62 1.02
C ASN A 132 7.23 -13.41 -0.18
N HIS A 133 8.25 -14.23 0.09
CA HIS A 133 8.88 -15.08 -0.90
C HIS A 133 8.75 -16.55 -0.47
N MET A 134 8.58 -17.43 -1.44
CA MET A 134 8.48 -18.86 -1.25
C MET A 134 9.53 -19.57 -2.11
N GLU A 135 10.20 -20.54 -1.53
CA GLU A 135 11.03 -21.51 -2.24
C GLU A 135 10.34 -22.87 -2.25
N LEU A 136 10.38 -23.56 -3.39
CA LEU A 136 9.83 -24.90 -3.54
C LEU A 136 10.92 -25.82 -4.12
N SER A 137 11.04 -27.02 -3.55
CA SER A 137 12.03 -28.01 -3.97
C SER A 137 11.59 -28.77 -5.22
N ARG A 138 12.43 -28.82 -6.25
CA ARG A 138 12.14 -29.55 -7.49
C ARG A 138 12.02 -31.05 -7.30
N LYS A 139 12.64 -31.62 -6.26
CA LYS A 139 12.46 -33.04 -5.91
C LYS A 139 10.97 -33.41 -5.73
N GLU A 140 10.16 -32.44 -5.29
CA GLU A 140 8.74 -32.62 -5.00
C GLU A 140 7.84 -32.49 -6.24
N LEU A 141 8.31 -31.86 -7.32
CA LEU A 141 7.52 -31.69 -8.55
C LEU A 141 7.13 -33.02 -9.20
N SER A 142 7.88 -34.08 -8.93
CA SER A 142 7.59 -35.44 -9.41
C SER A 142 6.33 -36.07 -8.80
N ASN A 143 5.83 -35.54 -7.67
CA ASN A 143 4.61 -36.00 -7.01
C ASN A 143 3.58 -34.86 -6.93
N PRO A 144 2.61 -34.77 -7.86
CA PRO A 144 1.65 -33.68 -7.92
C PRO A 144 0.80 -33.47 -6.65
N ALA A 145 0.46 -34.55 -5.95
CA ALA A 145 -0.35 -34.47 -4.73
C ALA A 145 0.47 -33.90 -3.56
N LYS A 146 1.72 -34.36 -3.41
CA LYS A 146 2.64 -33.84 -2.39
C LYS A 146 3.01 -32.39 -2.68
N TRP A 147 3.23 -32.05 -3.95
CA TRP A 147 3.46 -30.70 -4.42
C TRP A 147 2.33 -29.74 -4.00
N LEU A 148 1.07 -30.11 -4.29
CA LEU A 148 -0.08 -29.26 -3.97
C LEU A 148 -0.16 -28.98 -2.46
N ARG A 149 0.03 -30.02 -1.65
CA ARG A 149 0.05 -29.91 -0.18
C ARG A 149 1.14 -28.94 0.27
N THR A 150 2.39 -29.18 -0.13
CA THR A 150 3.53 -28.29 0.19
C THR A 150 3.29 -26.86 -0.27
N GLN A 151 2.84 -26.62 -1.50
CA GLN A 151 2.58 -25.27 -1.98
C GLN A 151 1.49 -24.57 -1.16
N THR A 152 0.44 -25.31 -0.77
CA THR A 152 -0.65 -24.75 0.04
C THR A 152 -0.19 -24.44 1.46
N HIS A 153 0.62 -25.32 2.06
CA HIS A 153 1.27 -25.09 3.36
C HIS A 153 2.12 -23.82 3.35
N GLU A 154 3.02 -23.68 2.37
CA GLU A 154 3.87 -22.49 2.27
C GLU A 154 3.05 -21.23 1.96
N THR A 155 1.93 -21.36 1.25
CA THR A 155 0.98 -20.25 1.08
C THR A 155 0.35 -19.86 2.41
N GLY A 156 0.03 -20.84 3.27
CA GLY A 156 -0.41 -20.61 4.65
C GLY A 156 0.59 -19.74 5.43
N HIS A 157 1.88 -20.05 5.37
CA HIS A 157 2.91 -19.19 5.98
C HIS A 157 2.90 -17.76 5.41
N ALA A 158 2.79 -17.60 4.09
CA ALA A 158 2.72 -16.27 3.47
C ALA A 158 1.49 -15.45 3.92
N VAL A 159 0.32 -16.10 4.03
CA VAL A 159 -0.92 -15.48 4.54
C VAL A 159 -0.78 -15.10 6.03
N ASP A 160 -0.06 -15.90 6.81
CA ASP A 160 0.26 -15.58 8.20
C ASP A 160 1.18 -14.35 8.32
N TYR A 161 2.15 -14.21 7.41
CA TYR A 161 3.07 -13.08 7.38
C TYR A 161 2.44 -11.78 6.88
N GLU A 162 1.51 -11.81 5.91
CA GLU A 162 0.95 -10.57 5.34
C GLU A 162 0.18 -9.74 6.38
N SER A 163 -0.37 -10.36 7.44
CA SER A 163 -0.94 -9.62 8.57
C SER A 163 0.09 -8.75 9.32
N GLN A 164 1.38 -8.83 8.97
CA GLN A 164 2.44 -7.95 9.40
C GLN A 164 2.58 -6.63 8.59
N MET A 165 1.67 -6.26 7.69
CA MET A 165 1.67 -4.88 7.13
C MET A 165 1.68 -3.87 8.30
N PHE A 166 2.86 -3.30 8.56
CA PHE A 166 3.25 -2.45 9.70
C PHE A 166 3.34 -3.10 11.10
N LYS A 167 3.32 -4.44 11.21
CA LYS A 167 3.38 -5.20 12.48
C LYS A 167 2.33 -4.79 13.53
N LEU A 168 1.28 -4.06 13.12
CA LEU A 168 0.30 -3.47 14.04
C LEU A 168 -0.69 -4.48 14.62
N PHE A 169 -0.93 -5.60 13.95
CA PHE A 169 -2.00 -6.55 14.31
C PHE A 169 -1.51 -7.96 14.70
N GLY A 170 -0.20 -8.20 14.75
CA GLY A 170 0.39 -9.51 15.02
C GLY A 170 0.13 -10.57 13.93
N GLU A 171 0.77 -11.73 14.05
CA GLU A 171 0.57 -12.90 13.19
C GLU A 171 -0.83 -13.50 13.38
N ARG A 172 -1.44 -14.09 12.33
CA ARG A 172 -2.73 -14.77 12.46
C ARG A 172 -2.60 -16.02 13.34
N SER A 173 -1.47 -16.71 13.23
CA SER A 173 -1.08 -17.86 14.06
C SER A 173 -0.90 -17.51 15.55
N SER A 174 -0.68 -16.24 15.89
CA SER A 174 -0.61 -15.81 17.30
C SER A 174 -1.99 -15.75 17.99
N ARG A 175 -3.07 -15.88 17.22
CA ARG A 175 -4.45 -15.80 17.70
C ARG A 175 -5.00 -17.21 17.93
N ASN A 176 -5.95 -17.33 18.86
CA ASN A 176 -6.71 -18.58 18.99
C ASN A 176 -7.40 -18.90 17.64
N PRO A 177 -7.49 -20.18 17.26
CA PRO A 177 -7.16 -21.39 18.03
C PRO A 177 -5.75 -21.99 17.76
N PHE A 178 -4.85 -21.28 17.08
CA PHE A 178 -3.58 -21.83 16.63
C PHE A 178 -2.54 -21.98 17.75
N GLY A 179 -1.66 -22.97 17.61
CA GLY A 179 -0.67 -23.35 18.63
C GLY A 179 -1.25 -24.12 19.81
N LYS A 180 -2.47 -24.66 19.66
CA LYS A 180 -3.19 -25.40 20.70
C LYS A 180 -3.82 -26.68 20.13
N GLU A 181 -4.00 -27.68 20.97
CA GLU A 181 -4.75 -28.88 20.61
C GLU A 181 -6.20 -28.57 20.25
N PRO A 182 -6.84 -29.37 19.36
CA PRO A 182 -6.31 -30.53 18.66
C PRO A 182 -5.45 -30.15 17.44
N TYR A 183 -4.33 -30.84 17.23
CA TYR A 183 -3.43 -30.63 16.08
C TYR A 183 -3.79 -31.57 14.92
N ILE A 184 -3.76 -31.06 13.69
CA ILE A 184 -4.08 -31.85 12.49
C ILE A 184 -2.98 -32.84 12.10
N SER A 185 -1.74 -32.56 12.50
CA SER A 185 -0.58 -33.41 12.25
C SER A 185 0.42 -33.34 13.42
N ASN A 186 1.42 -34.22 13.42
CA ASN A 186 2.53 -34.08 14.37
C ASN A 186 3.40 -32.86 14.07
N TYR A 187 3.46 -32.42 12.81
CA TYR A 187 4.24 -31.26 12.42
C TYR A 187 3.63 -29.96 12.95
N ALA A 188 2.29 -29.87 12.95
CA ALA A 188 1.53 -28.78 13.57
C ALA A 188 1.85 -28.55 15.06
N LYS A 189 2.36 -29.56 15.79
CA LYS A 189 2.76 -29.42 17.21
C LYS A 189 4.02 -28.58 17.41
N THR A 190 4.78 -28.32 16.35
CA THR A 190 6.11 -27.69 16.44
C THR A 190 6.01 -26.26 16.96
N ASN A 191 5.10 -25.47 16.41
CA ASN A 191 4.79 -24.11 16.86
C ASN A 191 3.46 -23.63 16.24
N ALA A 192 2.95 -22.48 16.66
CA ALA A 192 1.68 -21.94 16.20
C ALA A 192 1.65 -21.61 14.70
N ARG A 193 2.79 -21.24 14.10
CA ARG A 193 2.89 -20.95 12.65
C ARG A 193 2.73 -22.23 11.82
N GLU A 194 3.41 -23.31 12.22
CA GLU A 194 3.23 -24.62 11.58
C GLU A 194 1.81 -25.14 11.78
N ASP A 195 1.22 -24.95 12.96
CA ASP A 195 -0.18 -25.31 13.20
C ASP A 195 -1.15 -24.56 12.28
N PHE A 196 -0.91 -23.26 12.06
CA PHE A 196 -1.67 -22.46 11.11
C PHE A 196 -1.49 -22.96 9.68
N ALA A 197 -0.24 -23.15 9.22
CA ALA A 197 0.07 -23.58 7.86
C ALA A 197 -0.47 -24.98 7.54
N GLU A 198 -0.33 -25.93 8.47
CA GLU A 198 -0.89 -27.29 8.35
C GLU A 198 -2.44 -27.27 8.34
N SER A 199 -3.05 -26.45 9.18
CA SER A 199 -4.52 -26.29 9.17
C SER A 199 -5.00 -25.62 7.89
N TYR A 200 -4.24 -24.65 7.37
CA TYR A 200 -4.53 -23.99 6.10
C TYR A 200 -4.41 -24.97 4.93
N GLU A 201 -3.34 -25.77 4.88
CA GLU A 201 -3.18 -26.87 3.92
C GLU A 201 -4.39 -27.80 3.94
N GLU A 202 -4.71 -28.32 5.12
CA GLU A 202 -5.77 -29.32 5.25
C GLU A 202 -7.14 -28.74 4.87
N PHE A 203 -7.41 -27.46 5.17
CA PHE A 203 -8.65 -26.81 4.75
C PHE A 203 -8.87 -26.84 3.23
N PHE A 204 -7.81 -26.68 2.43
CA PHE A 204 -7.92 -26.65 0.96
C PHE A 204 -7.74 -28.02 0.30
N VAL A 205 -7.14 -28.98 0.99
CA VAL A 205 -6.85 -30.32 0.45
C VAL A 205 -7.82 -31.39 0.96
N ASP A 206 -8.17 -31.35 2.24
CA ASP A 206 -9.13 -32.26 2.90
C ASP A 206 -9.92 -31.54 4.02
N PRO A 207 -10.85 -30.64 3.65
CA PRO A 207 -11.58 -29.81 4.62
C PRO A 207 -12.38 -30.62 5.63
N GLU A 208 -12.87 -31.80 5.24
CA GLU A 208 -13.68 -32.65 6.13
C GLU A 208 -12.82 -33.25 7.25
N ASN A 209 -11.57 -33.64 6.96
CA ASN A 209 -10.65 -34.09 8.00
C ASN A 209 -10.34 -32.97 9.01
N LEU A 210 -10.08 -31.75 8.54
CA LEU A 210 -9.86 -30.61 9.43
C LEU A 210 -11.09 -30.28 10.28
N LYS A 211 -12.28 -30.31 9.67
CA LYS A 211 -13.55 -30.05 10.36
C LYS A 211 -13.85 -31.08 11.45
N GLN A 212 -13.49 -32.33 11.23
CA GLN A 212 -13.68 -33.41 12.22
C GLN A 212 -12.62 -33.37 13.32
N THR A 213 -11.35 -33.15 12.95
CA THR A 213 -10.22 -33.23 13.89
C THR A 213 -10.05 -31.96 14.69
N ALA A 214 -10.19 -30.79 14.07
CA ALA A 214 -9.97 -29.47 14.66
C ALA A 214 -11.02 -28.45 14.20
N PRO A 215 -12.29 -28.58 14.62
CA PRO A 215 -13.41 -27.77 14.12
C PRO A 215 -13.23 -26.26 14.34
N GLU A 216 -12.61 -25.84 15.45
CA GLU A 216 -12.35 -24.41 15.69
C GLU A 216 -11.35 -23.83 14.67
N LYS A 217 -10.30 -24.59 14.31
CA LYS A 217 -9.33 -24.19 13.28
C LYS A 217 -9.99 -24.14 11.91
N TYR A 218 -10.85 -25.11 11.60
CA TYR A 218 -11.66 -25.11 10.39
C TYR A 218 -12.48 -23.82 10.25
N GLU A 219 -13.27 -23.45 11.27
CA GLU A 219 -14.08 -22.23 11.20
C GLU A 219 -13.24 -20.95 11.19
N ALA A 220 -12.09 -20.94 11.87
CA ALA A 220 -11.15 -19.81 11.83
C ALA A 220 -10.58 -19.59 10.41
N ILE A 221 -10.09 -20.65 9.77
CA ILE A 221 -9.59 -20.58 8.38
C ILE A 221 -10.74 -20.24 7.43
N LYS A 222 -11.90 -20.88 7.56
CA LYS A 222 -13.08 -20.60 6.73
C LYS A 222 -13.48 -19.12 6.77
N LYS A 223 -13.66 -18.55 7.96
CA LYS A 223 -14.01 -17.12 8.13
C LYS A 223 -12.96 -16.20 7.50
N MET A 224 -11.70 -16.58 7.61
CA MET A 224 -10.59 -15.84 7.04
C MET A 224 -10.56 -15.92 5.51
N THR A 225 -10.94 -17.05 4.93
CA THR A 225 -10.99 -17.26 3.48
C THR A 225 -12.20 -16.62 2.80
N GLU A 226 -13.19 -16.15 3.57
CA GLU A 226 -14.39 -15.52 3.01
C GLU A 226 -14.03 -14.20 2.29
N PRO A 227 -14.19 -14.14 0.96
CA PRO A 227 -13.85 -12.92 0.24
C PRO A 227 -14.90 -11.84 0.49
N SER A 228 -14.43 -10.61 0.65
CA SER A 228 -15.23 -9.40 0.58
C SER A 228 -15.91 -9.24 -0.78
N LEU A 229 -16.88 -8.32 -0.89
CA LEU A 229 -17.56 -8.05 -2.15
C LEU A 229 -16.58 -7.69 -3.28
N LEU A 230 -15.57 -6.85 -2.99
CA LEU A 230 -14.58 -6.44 -3.98
C LEU A 230 -13.67 -7.60 -4.37
N GLU A 231 -13.27 -8.44 -3.43
CA GLU A 231 -12.49 -9.66 -3.71
C GLU A 231 -13.27 -10.64 -4.59
N LYS A 232 -14.57 -10.83 -4.33
CA LYS A 232 -15.46 -11.64 -5.20
C LYS A 232 -15.55 -11.10 -6.63
N LEU A 233 -15.49 -9.78 -6.80
CA LEU A 233 -15.53 -9.18 -8.13
C LEU A 233 -14.25 -9.47 -8.92
N VAL A 234 -13.09 -9.43 -8.26
CA VAL A 234 -11.79 -9.68 -8.90
C VAL A 234 -11.40 -11.15 -8.94
N ASP A 235 -12.00 -12.01 -8.12
CA ASP A 235 -11.76 -13.45 -8.15
C ASP A 235 -12.55 -14.10 -9.31
N ARG A 236 -12.13 -13.76 -10.52
CA ARG A 236 -12.70 -14.23 -11.79
C ARG A 236 -11.60 -14.61 -12.76
N LYS A 237 -11.95 -15.43 -13.76
CA LYS A 237 -11.01 -15.91 -14.77
C LYS A 237 -10.27 -14.76 -15.47
N GLU A 238 -10.97 -13.69 -15.83
CA GLU A 238 -10.40 -12.54 -16.55
C GLU A 238 -9.24 -11.91 -15.76
N PHE A 239 -9.47 -11.67 -14.46
CA PHE A 239 -8.46 -11.11 -13.56
C PHE A 239 -7.34 -12.09 -13.24
N ARG A 240 -7.65 -13.38 -13.03
CA ARG A 240 -6.62 -14.40 -12.78
C ARG A 240 -5.66 -14.53 -13.96
N GLU A 241 -6.19 -14.60 -15.17
CA GLU A 241 -5.37 -14.71 -16.39
C GLU A 241 -4.60 -13.41 -16.69
N THR A 242 -5.21 -12.24 -16.49
CA THR A 242 -4.47 -10.97 -16.54
C THR A 242 -3.38 -10.90 -15.46
N GLY A 243 -3.67 -11.38 -14.25
CA GLY A 243 -2.74 -11.42 -13.13
C GLY A 243 -1.52 -12.31 -13.39
N LYS A 244 -1.73 -13.49 -14.01
CA LYS A 244 -0.65 -14.38 -14.48
C LYS A 244 0.19 -13.71 -15.56
N TYR A 245 -0.45 -13.11 -16.57
CA TYR A 245 0.25 -12.37 -17.63
C TYR A 245 1.11 -11.23 -17.06
N MET A 246 0.56 -10.49 -16.09
CA MET A 246 1.30 -9.43 -15.41
C MET A 246 2.48 -9.97 -14.59
N ALA A 247 2.34 -11.12 -13.94
CA ALA A 247 3.43 -11.75 -13.21
C ALA A 247 4.61 -12.12 -14.13
N ASP A 248 4.31 -12.61 -15.34
CA ASP A 248 5.31 -12.90 -16.37
C ASP A 248 5.99 -11.62 -16.88
N LEU A 249 5.23 -10.53 -17.04
CA LEU A 249 5.75 -9.24 -17.51
C LEU A 249 6.61 -8.50 -16.46
N ILE A 250 6.21 -8.53 -15.18
CA ILE A 250 6.91 -7.88 -14.05
C ILE A 250 8.32 -8.45 -13.86
N GLY A 251 8.55 -9.67 -14.32
CA GLY A 251 9.85 -10.06 -14.83
C GLY A 251 10.18 -11.52 -14.57
N PRO A 252 10.93 -12.15 -15.50
CA PRO A 252 11.48 -13.49 -15.31
C PRO A 252 12.64 -13.51 -14.29
N ASN A 253 13.00 -12.37 -13.68
CA ASN A 253 14.08 -12.27 -12.71
C ASN A 253 13.72 -11.42 -11.47
N LYS A 254 14.25 -11.82 -10.32
CA LYS A 254 14.02 -11.16 -9.01
C LYS A 254 14.28 -9.65 -9.02
N PRO A 255 15.35 -9.13 -9.66
CA PRO A 255 15.64 -7.69 -9.66
C PRO A 255 14.54 -6.83 -10.29
N ALA A 256 13.90 -7.27 -11.38
CA ALA A 256 12.83 -6.50 -12.01
C ALA A 256 11.60 -6.36 -11.10
N ARG A 257 11.21 -7.43 -10.41
CA ARG A 257 10.11 -7.38 -9.44
C ARG A 257 10.45 -6.48 -8.24
N HIS A 258 11.67 -6.57 -7.71
CA HIS A 258 12.13 -5.67 -6.66
C HIS A 258 12.20 -4.22 -7.14
N ALA A 259 12.62 -3.97 -8.39
CA ALA A 259 12.64 -2.63 -8.98
C ALA A 259 11.23 -2.04 -9.10
N ILE A 260 10.23 -2.83 -9.52
CA ILE A 260 8.83 -2.40 -9.60
C ILE A 260 8.27 -2.11 -8.21
N GLN A 261 8.53 -2.98 -7.22
CA GLN A 261 8.14 -2.72 -5.83
C GLN A 261 8.84 -1.50 -5.24
N SER A 262 10.13 -1.33 -5.53
CA SER A 262 10.91 -0.17 -5.10
C SER A 262 10.42 1.10 -5.78
N ALA A 263 10.05 1.05 -7.06
CA ALA A 263 9.42 2.14 -7.77
C ALA A 263 8.07 2.51 -7.14
N TYR A 264 7.30 1.54 -6.63
CA TYR A 264 6.07 1.83 -5.88
C TYR A 264 6.34 2.58 -4.57
N TYR A 265 7.27 2.10 -3.74
CA TYR A 265 7.65 2.81 -2.51
C TYR A 265 8.26 4.19 -2.80
N LEU A 266 9.18 4.25 -3.77
CA LEU A 266 9.84 5.47 -4.20
C LEU A 266 8.83 6.48 -4.75
N SER A 267 7.80 6.04 -5.50
CA SER A 267 6.76 6.96 -6.00
C SER A 267 6.01 7.66 -4.87
N SER A 268 5.76 6.97 -3.75
CA SER A 268 5.11 7.57 -2.59
C SER A 268 6.03 8.57 -1.89
N VAL A 269 7.31 8.24 -1.74
CA VAL A 269 8.33 9.13 -1.17
C VAL A 269 8.56 10.36 -2.05
N LEU A 270 8.69 10.18 -3.36
CA LEU A 270 8.80 11.27 -4.33
C LEU A 270 7.55 12.15 -4.32
N GLN A 271 6.36 11.57 -4.16
CA GLN A 271 5.12 12.35 -4.06
C GLN A 271 5.08 13.17 -2.77
N ILE A 272 5.53 12.64 -1.64
CA ILE A 272 5.68 13.40 -0.39
C ILE A 272 6.68 14.54 -0.60
N GLY A 273 7.86 14.25 -1.14
CA GLY A 273 8.90 15.23 -1.42
C GLY A 273 8.43 16.36 -2.32
N HIS A 274 7.88 15.99 -3.48
CA HIS A 274 7.31 16.94 -4.43
C HIS A 274 6.18 17.78 -3.79
N GLY A 275 5.30 17.16 -3.00
CA GLY A 275 4.26 17.87 -2.26
C GLY A 275 4.83 18.86 -1.26
N VAL A 276 5.86 18.49 -0.50
CA VAL A 276 6.53 19.38 0.46
C VAL A 276 7.24 20.52 -0.25
N THR A 277 7.96 20.26 -1.35
CA THR A 277 8.62 21.29 -2.15
C THR A 277 7.60 22.26 -2.74
N GLN A 278 6.48 21.77 -3.29
CA GLN A 278 5.38 22.62 -3.77
C GLN A 278 4.77 23.46 -2.63
N TRP A 279 4.58 22.84 -1.46
CA TRP A 279 4.02 23.51 -0.29
C TRP A 279 4.94 24.65 0.17
N ILE A 280 6.23 24.39 0.33
CA ILE A 280 7.23 25.38 0.77
C ILE A 280 7.43 26.46 -0.31
N GLY A 281 7.68 26.04 -1.55
CA GLY A 281 7.96 26.94 -2.69
C GLY A 281 6.78 27.82 -3.09
N SER A 282 5.55 27.42 -2.78
CA SER A 282 4.36 28.26 -3.03
C SER A 282 4.35 29.59 -2.26
N LYS A 283 5.18 29.73 -1.21
CA LYS A 283 5.36 31.02 -0.54
C LYS A 283 6.05 32.04 -1.44
N GLU A 284 7.00 31.60 -2.26
CA GLU A 284 7.78 32.47 -3.14
C GLU A 284 7.03 32.77 -4.44
N SER A 285 6.27 31.80 -4.95
CA SER A 285 5.49 31.97 -6.18
C SER A 285 4.15 32.68 -5.99
N ALA A 286 3.68 32.80 -4.74
CA ALA A 286 2.35 33.31 -4.40
C ALA A 286 1.21 32.65 -5.20
N ASP A 287 1.36 31.37 -5.57
CA ASP A 287 0.37 30.60 -6.32
C ASP A 287 -0.53 29.78 -5.35
N PRO A 288 -1.82 30.16 -5.18
CA PRO A 288 -2.75 29.49 -4.28
C PRO A 288 -2.97 28.00 -4.62
N MET A 289 -2.90 27.65 -5.91
CA MET A 289 -3.10 26.28 -6.38
C MET A 289 -1.84 25.43 -6.24
N ALA A 290 -0.65 26.02 -6.35
CA ALA A 290 0.59 25.34 -5.97
C ALA A 290 0.58 24.99 -4.48
N HIS A 291 0.13 25.92 -3.62
CA HIS A 291 0.02 25.69 -2.18
C HIS A 291 -0.95 24.55 -1.85
N THR A 292 -2.18 24.63 -2.38
CA THR A 292 -3.21 23.61 -2.21
C THR A 292 -2.73 22.23 -2.67
N SER A 293 -2.11 22.17 -3.85
CA SER A 293 -1.53 20.93 -4.40
C SER A 293 -0.46 20.37 -3.49
N GLY A 294 0.42 21.22 -2.96
CA GLY A 294 1.49 20.81 -2.06
C GLY A 294 0.97 20.09 -0.82
N ILE A 295 -0.05 20.66 -0.16
CA ILE A 295 -0.72 20.05 1.00
C ILE A 295 -1.32 18.69 0.65
N LEU A 296 -2.15 18.62 -0.40
CA LEU A 296 -2.91 17.41 -0.76
C LEU A 296 -1.99 16.32 -1.35
N ASN A 297 -0.94 16.68 -2.08
CA ASN A 297 0.06 15.74 -2.59
C ASN A 297 0.90 15.17 -1.45
N THR A 298 1.31 16.00 -0.47
CA THR A 298 2.01 15.54 0.74
C THR A 298 1.15 14.55 1.51
N LEU A 299 -0.10 14.91 1.79
CA LEU A 299 -1.04 14.07 2.53
C LEU A 299 -1.30 12.74 1.80
N SER A 300 -1.63 12.79 0.52
CA SER A 300 -1.87 11.55 -0.24
C SER A 300 -0.61 10.68 -0.36
N GLY A 301 0.56 11.28 -0.56
CA GLY A 301 1.84 10.58 -0.55
C GLY A 301 2.10 9.86 0.78
N ALA A 302 1.82 10.52 1.92
CA ALA A 302 1.93 9.90 3.24
C ALA A 302 0.94 8.75 3.43
N LEU A 303 -0.31 8.90 2.99
CA LEU A 303 -1.33 7.83 3.04
C LEU A 303 -0.95 6.63 2.17
N PHE A 304 -0.34 6.85 1.00
CA PHE A 304 0.19 5.77 0.18
C PHE A 304 1.45 5.14 0.79
N PHE A 305 2.37 5.94 1.33
CA PHE A 305 3.61 5.44 1.94
C PHE A 305 3.31 4.53 3.13
N THR A 306 2.41 4.96 4.02
CA THR A 306 2.00 4.21 5.21
C THR A 306 1.15 2.98 4.90
N GLY A 307 0.77 2.72 3.65
CA GLY A 307 0.04 1.51 3.23
C GLY A 307 -1.34 1.28 3.86
N MET A 308 -1.73 2.09 4.85
CA MET A 308 -2.89 1.87 5.70
C MET A 308 -4.21 2.26 5.06
N THR A 309 -4.20 3.13 4.04
CA THR A 309 -5.45 3.57 3.39
C THR A 309 -5.26 4.02 1.93
N PRO A 310 -4.91 3.12 0.98
CA PRO A 310 -4.80 3.48 -0.44
C PRO A 310 -6.05 4.17 -1.00
N LEU A 311 -7.25 3.76 -0.55
CA LEU A 311 -8.52 4.39 -0.94
C LEU A 311 -8.66 5.84 -0.44
N VAL A 312 -8.15 6.15 0.76
CA VAL A 312 -8.16 7.52 1.30
C VAL A 312 -7.11 8.36 0.57
N GLY A 313 -5.95 7.79 0.25
CA GLY A 313 -4.96 8.44 -0.61
C GLY A 313 -5.54 8.81 -1.98
N MET A 314 -6.32 7.90 -2.60
CA MET A 314 -7.06 8.18 -3.84
C MET A 314 -8.13 9.24 -3.65
N ALA A 315 -8.86 9.23 -2.52
CA ALA A 315 -9.87 10.23 -2.21
C ALA A 315 -9.26 11.64 -2.14
N VAL A 316 -8.12 11.80 -1.46
CA VAL A 316 -7.39 13.07 -1.37
C VAL A 316 -6.95 13.57 -2.75
N GLN A 317 -6.51 12.66 -3.63
CA GLN A 317 -6.14 13.03 -5.00
C GLN A 317 -7.35 13.37 -5.86
N GLY A 318 -8.47 12.66 -5.70
CA GLY A 318 -9.72 12.97 -6.35
C GLY A 318 -10.23 14.35 -5.97
N ALA A 319 -10.11 14.73 -4.69
CA ALA A 319 -10.38 16.07 -4.21
C ALA A 319 -9.46 17.11 -4.88
N ASN A 320 -8.15 16.87 -4.90
CA ASN A 320 -7.18 17.77 -5.53
C ASN A 320 -7.51 17.99 -7.02
N HIS A 321 -7.76 16.92 -7.77
CA HIS A 321 -8.14 16.98 -9.19
C HIS A 321 -9.45 17.76 -9.41
N ALA A 322 -10.46 17.52 -8.59
CA ALA A 322 -11.74 18.22 -8.69
C ALA A 322 -11.64 19.71 -8.39
N LEU A 323 -10.81 20.10 -7.42
CA LEU A 323 -10.55 21.50 -7.08
C LEU A 323 -9.82 22.22 -8.21
N HIS A 324 -8.76 21.63 -8.77
CA HIS A 324 -8.06 22.16 -9.95
C HIS A 324 -9.02 22.38 -11.12
N ASN A 325 -9.81 21.36 -11.45
CA ASN A 325 -10.78 21.46 -12.53
C ASN A 325 -11.85 22.54 -12.24
N ALA A 326 -12.28 22.70 -10.98
CA ALA A 326 -13.22 23.75 -10.62
C ALA A 326 -12.63 25.16 -10.81
N VAL A 327 -11.36 25.38 -10.46
CA VAL A 327 -10.66 26.65 -10.71
C VAL A 327 -10.45 26.89 -12.20
N GLN A 328 -9.98 25.88 -12.95
CA GLN A 328 -9.77 25.98 -14.40
C GLN A 328 -11.06 26.25 -15.21
N THR A 329 -12.23 25.95 -14.63
CA THR A 329 -13.53 26.17 -15.25
C THR A 329 -14.29 27.33 -14.59
N ASP A 330 -13.57 28.21 -13.88
CA ASP A 330 -14.09 29.41 -13.22
C ASP A 330 -15.26 29.17 -12.26
N ARG A 331 -15.38 27.95 -11.72
CA ARG A 331 -16.41 27.59 -10.73
C ARG A 331 -16.02 27.96 -9.30
N LEU A 332 -14.71 28.05 -9.03
CA LEU A 332 -14.11 28.46 -7.76
C LEU A 332 -12.96 29.42 -8.02
N GLY A 333 -12.70 30.35 -7.10
CA GLY A 333 -11.48 31.14 -7.10
C GLY A 333 -10.30 30.35 -6.54
N ALA A 334 -9.08 30.60 -7.02
CA ALA A 334 -7.87 29.95 -6.51
C ALA A 334 -7.61 30.28 -5.02
N GLU A 335 -7.75 31.56 -4.63
CA GLU A 335 -7.63 32.02 -3.23
C GLU A 335 -8.72 31.43 -2.32
N GLU A 336 -9.95 31.30 -2.86
CA GLU A 336 -11.07 30.67 -2.17
C GLU A 336 -10.73 29.21 -1.83
N VAL A 337 -10.15 28.46 -2.77
CA VAL A 337 -9.72 27.08 -2.56
C VAL A 337 -8.58 26.99 -1.54
N GLU A 338 -7.54 27.80 -1.69
CA GLU A 338 -6.40 27.81 -0.77
C GLU A 338 -6.85 28.07 0.67
N SER A 339 -7.66 29.11 0.89
CA SER A 339 -8.11 29.47 2.24
C SER A 339 -8.89 28.34 2.94
N ALA A 340 -9.70 27.59 2.18
CA ALA A 340 -10.49 26.48 2.71
C ALA A 340 -9.66 25.22 2.96
N VAL A 341 -8.67 24.92 2.11
CA VAL A 341 -7.78 23.75 2.30
C VAL A 341 -6.74 24.02 3.39
N ALA A 342 -6.12 25.20 3.37
CA ALA A 342 -5.16 25.65 4.38
C ALA A 342 -5.80 25.65 5.77
N PHE A 343 -7.08 26.01 5.91
CA PHE A 343 -7.82 25.94 7.18
C PHE A 343 -7.66 24.61 7.91
N VAL A 344 -7.70 23.50 7.19
CA VAL A 344 -7.55 22.14 7.74
C VAL A 344 -6.10 21.82 8.06
N ALA A 345 -5.15 22.38 7.30
CA ALA A 345 -3.71 22.18 7.46
C ALA A 345 -3.05 23.15 8.46
N ARG A 346 -3.77 24.16 8.98
CA ARG A 346 -3.27 25.22 9.88
C ARG A 346 -2.35 24.75 11.02
N PRO A 347 -2.64 23.66 11.75
CA PRO A 347 -1.74 23.18 12.81
C PRO A 347 -0.34 22.84 12.30
N VAL A 348 -0.23 22.36 11.06
CA VAL A 348 1.03 21.99 10.41
C VAL A 348 1.65 23.20 9.71
N GLU A 349 0.85 24.06 9.09
CA GLU A 349 1.34 25.30 8.44
C GLU A 349 2.01 26.26 9.43
N GLY A 350 1.49 26.34 10.66
CA GLY A 350 2.09 27.14 11.73
C GLY A 350 3.50 26.67 12.09
N LEU A 351 3.79 25.36 12.00
CA LEU A 351 5.13 24.81 12.20
C LEU A 351 6.08 25.16 11.05
N LEU A 352 5.54 25.39 9.85
CA LEU A 352 6.29 25.79 8.67
C LEU A 352 6.42 27.33 8.54
N GLY A 353 5.96 28.10 9.52
CA GLY A 353 6.08 29.55 9.55
C GLY A 353 5.35 30.25 8.40
N ARG A 354 4.19 29.73 7.95
CA ARG A 354 3.31 30.44 7.00
C ARG A 354 2.27 31.23 7.79
N GLU A 355 2.03 32.47 7.39
CA GLU A 355 0.91 33.25 7.93
C GLU A 355 -0.42 32.59 7.54
N LYS A 356 -1.42 32.69 8.42
CA LYS A 356 -2.71 32.04 8.21
C LYS A 356 -3.40 32.68 7.03
N THR A 357 -3.69 31.91 5.98
CA THR A 357 -4.57 32.38 4.90
C THR A 357 -5.97 32.64 5.49
N GLU A 358 -6.40 33.90 5.39
CA GLU A 358 -7.71 34.34 5.89
C GLU A 358 -8.82 33.88 4.95
N ILE A 359 -9.94 33.45 5.51
CA ILE A 359 -11.14 33.15 4.73
C ILE A 359 -11.90 34.47 4.60
N LYS A 360 -11.90 35.06 3.40
CA LYS A 360 -12.59 36.32 3.13
C LYS A 360 -14.11 36.11 3.08
N PRO A 361 -14.94 37.14 3.37
CA PRO A 361 -16.41 37.03 3.34
C PRO A 361 -16.99 36.51 2.01
N GLU A 362 -16.32 36.78 0.90
CA GLU A 362 -16.70 36.32 -0.44
C GLU A 362 -16.32 34.87 -0.74
N HIS A 363 -15.47 34.24 0.08
CA HIS A 363 -15.10 32.83 -0.08
C HIS A 363 -16.28 31.93 0.29
N ARG A 364 -16.50 30.85 -0.47
CA ARG A 364 -17.56 29.86 -0.23
C ARG A 364 -16.94 28.54 0.22
N PRO A 365 -16.42 28.44 1.45
CA PRO A 365 -15.74 27.23 1.92
C PRO A 365 -16.64 25.99 1.88
N GLY A 366 -17.96 26.15 2.07
CA GLY A 366 -18.92 25.06 1.91
C GLY A 366 -18.98 24.50 0.48
N ARG A 367 -18.86 25.37 -0.54
CA ARG A 367 -18.80 24.96 -1.95
C ARG A 367 -17.48 24.27 -2.26
N VAL A 368 -16.36 24.79 -1.75
CA VAL A 368 -15.04 24.14 -1.87
C VAL A 368 -15.08 22.74 -1.26
N ALA A 369 -15.58 22.61 -0.02
CA ALA A 369 -15.68 21.34 0.69
C ALA A 369 -16.57 20.33 -0.05
N ALA A 370 -17.71 20.78 -0.60
CA ALA A 370 -18.60 19.92 -1.38
C ALA A 370 -17.96 19.45 -2.69
N ILE A 371 -17.27 20.32 -3.42
CA ILE A 371 -16.53 19.95 -4.64
C ILE A 371 -15.40 18.98 -4.31
N ALA A 372 -14.62 19.25 -3.27
CA ALA A 372 -13.55 18.36 -2.80
C ALA A 372 -14.10 16.99 -2.40
N THR A 373 -15.19 16.94 -1.63
CA THR A 373 -15.85 15.70 -1.20
C THR A 373 -16.42 14.92 -2.38
N GLY A 374 -17.10 15.60 -3.30
CA GLY A 374 -17.59 15.00 -4.52
C GLY A 374 -16.46 14.43 -5.38
N GLY A 375 -15.37 15.18 -5.52
CA GLY A 375 -14.15 14.75 -6.20
C GLY A 375 -13.50 13.53 -5.56
N ALA A 376 -13.42 13.51 -4.23
CA ALA A 376 -12.92 12.39 -3.45
C ALA A 376 -13.74 11.11 -3.68
N VAL A 377 -15.06 11.20 -3.48
CA VAL A 377 -15.97 10.05 -3.67
C VAL A 377 -15.95 9.57 -5.12
N GLY A 378 -16.06 10.50 -6.07
CA GLY A 378 -16.06 10.18 -7.50
C GLY A 378 -14.73 9.62 -7.97
N GLY A 379 -13.60 10.18 -7.52
CA GLY A 379 -12.26 9.71 -7.84
C GLY A 379 -12.01 8.29 -7.31
N THR A 380 -12.37 8.02 -6.05
CA THR A 380 -12.23 6.67 -5.46
C THR A 380 -13.15 5.66 -6.15
N ALA A 381 -14.42 5.99 -6.40
CA ALA A 381 -15.34 5.10 -7.11
C ALA A 381 -14.85 4.83 -8.55
N GLY A 382 -14.40 5.87 -9.24
CA GLY A 382 -13.82 5.77 -10.57
C GLY A 382 -12.54 4.94 -10.63
N ALA A 383 -11.69 5.04 -9.61
CA ALA A 383 -10.47 4.23 -9.46
C ALA A 383 -10.76 2.75 -9.14
N LEU A 384 -11.97 2.40 -8.72
CA LEU A 384 -12.39 1.01 -8.52
C LEU A 384 -13.11 0.47 -9.77
N ILE A 385 -14.09 1.20 -10.29
CA ILE A 385 -14.91 0.78 -11.42
C ILE A 385 -14.10 0.79 -12.72
N GLY A 386 -13.24 1.80 -12.89
CA GLY A 386 -12.42 2.00 -14.08
C GLY A 386 -11.51 0.82 -14.39
N PRO A 387 -10.58 0.44 -13.48
CA PRO A 387 -9.73 -0.73 -13.70
C PRO A 387 -10.54 -2.00 -13.89
N TYR A 388 -11.66 -2.16 -13.15
CA TYR A 388 -12.50 -3.34 -13.28
C TYR A 388 -13.08 -3.50 -14.69
N ALA A 389 -13.79 -2.46 -15.16
CA ALA A 389 -14.36 -2.44 -16.50
C ALA A 389 -13.28 -2.54 -17.59
N GLY A 390 -12.13 -1.90 -17.34
CA GLY A 390 -10.96 -1.95 -18.20
C GLY A 390 -10.39 -3.36 -18.35
N VAL A 391 -10.16 -4.09 -17.26
CA VAL A 391 -9.71 -5.49 -17.29
C VAL A 391 -10.70 -6.34 -18.04
N MET A 392 -11.99 -6.25 -17.73
CA MET A 392 -13.02 -7.05 -18.39
C MET A 392 -13.07 -6.80 -19.90
N ALA A 393 -13.17 -5.53 -20.32
CA ALA A 393 -13.23 -5.17 -21.73
C ALA A 393 -11.93 -5.54 -22.46
N GLY A 394 -10.78 -5.20 -21.88
CA GLY A 394 -9.48 -5.48 -22.44
C GLY A 394 -9.21 -6.99 -22.57
N TYR A 395 -9.58 -7.78 -21.56
CA TYR A 395 -9.41 -9.22 -21.58
C TYR A 395 -10.20 -9.88 -22.70
N HIS A 396 -11.46 -9.47 -22.92
CA HIS A 396 -12.26 -10.00 -24.01
C HIS A 396 -11.76 -9.58 -25.41
N LEU A 397 -10.93 -8.54 -25.50
CA LEU A 397 -10.32 -8.10 -26.76
C LEU A 397 -8.99 -8.79 -27.07
N ALA A 398 -8.11 -8.98 -26.06
CA ALA A 398 -6.75 -9.48 -26.28
C ALA A 398 -6.19 -10.32 -25.13
N GLY A 399 -7.05 -11.00 -24.35
CA GLY A 399 -6.65 -11.87 -23.25
C GLY A 399 -5.88 -11.14 -22.15
N GLY A 400 -4.90 -11.81 -21.53
CA GLY A 400 -4.14 -11.27 -20.40
C GLY A 400 -3.50 -9.89 -20.68
N LEU A 401 -2.88 -9.72 -21.86
CA LEU A 401 -2.30 -8.44 -22.32
C LEU A 401 -3.36 -7.34 -22.42
N GLY A 402 -4.48 -7.64 -23.08
CA GLY A 402 -5.58 -6.70 -23.22
C GLY A 402 -6.14 -6.27 -21.86
N GLY A 403 -6.30 -7.21 -20.94
CA GLY A 403 -6.74 -6.92 -19.57
C GLY A 403 -5.75 -6.04 -18.81
N ALA A 404 -4.44 -6.23 -18.97
CA ALA A 404 -3.42 -5.41 -18.30
C ALA A 404 -3.43 -3.96 -18.84
N ILE A 405 -3.51 -3.78 -20.17
CA ILE A 405 -3.65 -2.46 -20.79
C ILE A 405 -4.98 -1.81 -20.37
N GLY A 406 -6.05 -2.59 -20.41
CA GLY A 406 -7.39 -2.15 -20.03
C GLY A 406 -7.45 -1.69 -18.58
N MET A 407 -6.78 -2.40 -17.66
CA MET A 407 -6.65 -1.99 -16.25
C MET A 407 -6.03 -0.60 -16.11
N VAL A 408 -4.90 -0.37 -16.79
CA VAL A 408 -4.16 0.89 -16.74
C VAL A 408 -4.99 2.02 -17.33
N ALA A 409 -5.51 1.84 -18.53
CA ALA A 409 -6.33 2.83 -19.22
C ALA A 409 -7.63 3.12 -18.45
N GLY A 410 -8.31 2.06 -17.99
CA GLY A 410 -9.53 2.12 -17.19
C GLY A 410 -9.30 2.80 -15.85
N GLY A 411 -8.19 2.53 -15.16
CA GLY A 411 -7.81 3.20 -13.92
C GLY A 411 -7.63 4.70 -14.07
N LEU A 412 -6.85 5.11 -15.09
CA LEU A 412 -6.63 6.52 -15.38
C LEU A 412 -7.92 7.24 -15.79
N ALA A 413 -8.64 6.69 -16.77
CA ALA A 413 -9.88 7.29 -17.27
C ALA A 413 -10.99 7.29 -16.21
N GLY A 414 -11.11 6.20 -15.46
CA GLY A 414 -12.07 6.04 -14.37
C GLY A 414 -11.82 7.03 -13.25
N PHE A 415 -10.58 7.14 -12.76
CA PHE A 415 -10.22 8.12 -11.73
C PHE A 415 -10.48 9.56 -12.18
N VAL A 416 -9.95 9.96 -13.34
CA VAL A 416 -10.08 11.34 -13.85
C VAL A 416 -11.56 11.68 -14.13
N GLY A 417 -12.27 10.78 -14.80
CA GLY A 417 -13.69 10.94 -15.10
C GLY A 417 -14.55 10.97 -13.84
N GLY A 418 -14.28 10.07 -12.90
CA GLY A 418 -14.96 9.98 -11.61
C GLY A 418 -14.74 11.22 -10.75
N ALA A 419 -13.50 11.66 -10.56
CA ALA A 419 -13.19 12.86 -9.78
C ALA A 419 -13.81 14.12 -10.41
N THR A 420 -13.78 14.23 -11.74
CA THR A 420 -14.38 15.34 -12.47
C THR A 420 -15.91 15.38 -12.31
N LEU A 421 -16.58 14.25 -12.52
CA LEU A 421 -18.05 14.15 -12.40
C LEU A 421 -18.48 14.35 -10.94
N GLY A 422 -17.80 13.70 -10.00
CA GLY A 422 -18.06 13.83 -8.58
C GLY A 422 -17.90 15.27 -8.09
N GLY A 423 -16.82 15.96 -8.49
CA GLY A 423 -16.62 17.37 -8.16
C GLY A 423 -17.72 18.28 -8.74
N LYS A 424 -18.18 18.02 -9.97
CA LYS A 424 -19.31 18.74 -10.57
C LYS A 424 -20.60 18.54 -9.76
N LEU A 425 -20.93 17.30 -9.42
CA LEU A 425 -22.13 16.97 -8.63
C LEU A 425 -22.07 17.57 -7.21
N GLY A 426 -20.91 17.54 -6.56
CA GLY A 426 -20.69 18.16 -5.26
C GLY A 426 -20.93 19.67 -5.30
N GLY A 427 -20.41 20.36 -6.33
CA GLY A 427 -20.68 21.78 -6.55
C GLY A 427 -22.16 22.10 -6.79
N LEU A 428 -22.84 21.29 -7.60
CA LEU A 428 -24.29 21.45 -7.84
C LEU A 428 -25.12 21.23 -6.58
N ALA A 429 -24.77 20.23 -5.76
CA ALA A 429 -25.43 20.00 -4.48
C ALA A 429 -25.26 21.21 -3.54
N ALA A 430 -24.04 21.75 -3.43
CA ALA A 430 -23.79 22.95 -2.65
C ALA A 430 -24.65 24.14 -3.13
N ASP A 431 -24.76 24.35 -4.43
CA ASP A 431 -25.57 25.43 -5.00
C ASP A 431 -27.08 25.25 -4.73
N LEU A 432 -27.56 24.01 -4.64
CA LEU A 432 -28.94 23.70 -4.25
C LEU A 432 -29.23 24.00 -2.78
N PHE A 433 -28.28 23.70 -1.89
CA PHE A 433 -28.42 23.95 -0.44
C PHE A 433 -28.06 25.37 -0.02
N ALA A 434 -27.31 26.10 -0.84
CA ALA A 434 -26.96 27.51 -0.63
C ALA A 434 -28.09 28.47 -1.06
N LYS A 435 -29.16 27.99 -1.69
CA LYS A 435 -30.32 28.84 -1.97
C LYS A 435 -30.88 29.34 -0.63
N PRO A 436 -30.94 30.68 -0.45
CA PRO A 436 -31.51 31.23 0.77
C PRO A 436 -32.97 30.79 0.83
N ASP A 437 -33.36 30.19 1.94
CA ASP A 437 -34.75 30.23 2.33
C ASP A 437 -35.11 31.73 2.33
N ASN A 438 -36.15 32.15 1.60
CA ASN A 438 -36.61 33.55 1.52
C ASN A 438 -37.10 34.09 2.89
N ARG A 439 -36.75 33.43 3.98
CA ARG A 439 -36.95 33.84 5.37
C ARG A 439 -35.58 34.14 5.93
N GLY A 440 -35.22 35.43 5.94
CA GLY A 440 -33.93 35.92 6.38
C GLY A 440 -33.46 35.26 7.68
N MET A 441 -32.47 34.38 7.57
CA MET A 441 -31.66 33.96 8.71
C MET A 441 -30.44 34.86 8.78
N ASN A 442 -30.52 35.85 9.67
CA ASN A 442 -29.37 36.54 10.22
C ASN A 442 -28.48 35.49 10.91
N TYR A 443 -27.41 35.06 10.24
CA TYR A 443 -26.36 34.30 10.89
C TYR A 443 -25.41 35.26 11.62
N LEU A 444 -25.46 35.18 12.95
CA LEU A 444 -24.37 35.39 13.91
C LEU A 444 -23.61 36.73 13.90
N GLY A 445 -24.05 37.62 14.80
CA GLY A 445 -23.18 38.07 15.89
C GLY A 445 -22.16 39.16 15.56
N SER A 446 -22.62 40.34 15.11
CA SER A 446 -21.94 41.59 15.41
C SER A 446 -22.87 42.49 16.25
N GLU A 447 -23.08 42.13 17.52
CA GLU A 447 -23.53 43.14 18.49
C GLU A 447 -22.32 44.04 18.78
N THR A 448 -22.22 45.12 18.01
CA THR A 448 -21.41 46.28 18.37
C THR A 448 -21.99 46.86 19.67
N ASN A 449 -21.27 46.63 20.75
CA ASN A 449 -21.57 47.16 22.07
C ASN A 449 -21.20 48.66 22.07
N GLU A 450 -22.08 49.52 21.58
CA GLU A 450 -22.00 50.96 21.82
C GLU A 450 -22.33 51.23 23.28
N ARG A 451 -21.29 51.39 24.10
CA ARG A 451 -21.41 51.99 25.43
C ARG A 451 -21.62 53.50 25.27
N ALA A 452 -22.86 53.93 25.53
CA ALA A 452 -23.17 55.32 25.82
C ALA A 452 -22.43 55.77 27.10
N THR A 453 -21.71 56.88 27.01
CA THR A 453 -21.23 57.67 28.16
C THR A 453 -22.38 58.49 28.74
N PRO A 454 -22.60 58.51 30.07
CA PRO A 454 -23.51 59.46 30.70
C PRO A 454 -22.80 60.79 31.00
N GLU A 455 -23.49 61.91 30.73
CA GLU A 455 -23.25 63.23 31.34
C GLU A 455 -23.81 63.28 32.77
#